data_AF-I0TD32-F1
#
_entry.id   AF-I0TD32-F1
#
_cell.length_a   1.000
_cell.length_b   1.000
_cell.length_c   1.000
_cell.angle_alpha   90.00
_cell.angle_beta   90.00
_cell.angle_gamma   90.00
#
_symmetry.space_group_name_H-M   'P 1'
#
loop_
_entity.id
_entity.type
_entity.pdbx_description
1 polymer ?
#
loop_
_entity_poly.entity_id
_entity_poly.type
_entity_poly.pdbx_seq_one_letter_code
_entity_poly.pdbx_strand_id
1 'polypeptide(L)'
;MVKVSSMYFGGWYYLLFTLKGEYVMNPDSLRLDFYDKNIKVGKSFPFSGTNTYKTNHTHVKNKIISVQLRYERQDKGNEDSLALFVLPSDFIMCNDKRVLTDSLRIVLRKVKRK
;
A
#
# COMPACT_ATOMS: atom_id res chain seq x y z
N MET A 1 15.14 6.92 3.21
CA MET A 1 14.15 6.59 4.26
C MET A 1 12.78 6.37 3.63
N VAL A 2 12.08 5.30 4.02
CA VAL A 2 10.71 5.02 3.57
C VAL A 2 9.75 5.21 4.72
N LYS A 3 8.68 5.97 4.48
CA LYS A 3 7.55 6.12 5.41
C LYS A 3 6.29 5.59 4.77
N VAL A 4 5.56 4.75 5.49
CA VAL A 4 4.27 4.21 5.04
C VAL A 4 3.15 4.86 5.84
N SER A 5 2.10 5.31 5.15
CA SER A 5 0.90 5.86 5.78
C SER A 5 -0.35 5.49 4.98
N SER A 6 -1.53 5.77 5.51
CA SER A 6 -2.81 5.56 4.83
C SER A 6 -3.55 6.88 4.60
N MET A 7 -4.41 6.91 3.58
CA MET A 7 -5.31 8.02 3.28
C MET A 7 -6.66 7.47 2.81
N TYR A 8 -7.75 8.13 3.16
CA TYR A 8 -9.07 7.88 2.57
C TYR A 8 -9.48 9.07 1.71
N PHE A 9 -9.73 8.85 0.42
CA PHE A 9 -10.10 9.91 -0.52
C PHE A 9 -10.98 9.35 -1.63
N GLY A 10 -11.97 10.12 -2.09
CA GLY A 10 -12.81 9.73 -3.23
C GLY A 10 -13.52 8.37 -3.09
N GLY A 11 -13.81 7.93 -1.86
CA GLY A 11 -14.43 6.62 -1.60
C GLY A 11 -13.45 5.45 -1.41
N TRP A 12 -12.15 5.66 -1.59
CA TRP A 12 -11.14 4.61 -1.56
C TRP A 12 -10.10 4.81 -0.45
N TYR A 13 -9.57 3.70 0.06
CA TYR A 13 -8.34 3.72 0.85
C TYR A 13 -7.11 3.69 -0.04
N TYR A 14 -6.07 4.39 0.36
CA TYR A 14 -4.76 4.42 -0.29
C TYR A 14 -3.69 4.12 0.74
N LEU A 15 -2.71 3.29 0.38
CA LEU A 15 -1.41 3.25 1.04
C LEU A 15 -0.48 4.23 0.35
N LEU A 16 0.25 5.02 1.14
CA LEU A 16 1.21 6.00 0.66
C LEU A 16 2.60 5.60 1.14
N PHE A 17 3.51 5.38 0.20
CA PHE A 17 4.92 5.13 0.44
C PHE A 17 5.70 6.39 0.08
N THR A 18 6.13 7.14 1.09
CA THR A 18 7.00 8.30 0.90
C THR A 18 8.45 7.84 0.87
N LEU A 19 9.06 7.89 -0.31
CA LEU A 19 10.43 7.45 -0.56
C LEU A 19 11.36 8.65 -0.60
N LYS A 20 12.32 8.73 0.33
CA LYS A 20 13.43 9.70 0.29
C LYS A 20 14.73 8.97 -0.05
N GLY A 21 15.29 9.22 -1.22
CA GLY A 21 16.40 8.46 -1.81
C GLY A 21 16.00 7.78 -3.12
N GLU A 22 16.86 6.88 -3.59
CA GLU A 22 16.66 6.08 -4.79
C GLU A 22 16.32 4.64 -4.44
N TYR A 23 15.32 4.10 -5.14
CA TYR A 23 14.74 2.79 -4.88
C TYR A 23 14.37 2.10 -6.19
N VAL A 24 14.27 0.78 -6.14
CA VAL A 24 13.72 -0.04 -7.21
C VAL A 24 12.36 -0.56 -6.76
N MET A 25 11.36 -0.43 -7.63
CA MET A 25 9.99 -0.88 -7.37
C MET A 25 9.65 -2.11 -8.20
N ASN A 26 9.06 -3.11 -7.53
CA ASN A 26 8.49 -4.30 -8.13
C ASN A 26 7.00 -4.42 -7.79
N PRO A 27 6.10 -3.78 -8.58
CA PRO A 27 4.66 -3.77 -8.32
C PRO A 27 4.04 -5.15 -8.03
N ASP A 28 4.46 -6.18 -8.75
CA ASP A 28 3.90 -7.54 -8.61
C ASP A 28 4.27 -8.22 -7.29
N SER A 29 5.35 -7.76 -6.67
CA SER A 29 5.81 -8.30 -5.38
C SER A 29 5.04 -7.72 -4.20
N LEU A 30 4.14 -6.76 -4.39
CA LEU A 30 3.37 -6.19 -3.27
C LEU A 30 2.50 -7.25 -2.60
N ARG A 31 2.70 -7.41 -1.30
CA ARG A 31 1.94 -8.34 -0.47
C ARG A 31 1.20 -7.59 0.62
N LEU A 32 -0.12 -7.72 0.60
CA LEU A 32 -1.03 -7.10 1.55
C LEU A 32 -1.90 -8.19 2.15
N ASP A 33 -2.25 -8.03 3.42
CA ASP A 33 -3.19 -8.91 4.09
C ASP A 33 -4.05 -8.12 5.07
N PHE A 34 -5.34 -8.41 5.14
CA PHE A 34 -6.22 -7.76 6.13
C PHE A 34 -6.22 -8.58 7.42
N TYR A 35 -6.23 -7.90 8.56
CA TYR A 35 -6.38 -8.58 9.85
C TYR A 35 -7.75 -9.28 9.96
N ASP A 36 -8.79 -8.63 9.42
CA ASP A 36 -10.13 -9.22 9.31
C ASP A 36 -10.17 -10.23 8.16
N LYS A 37 -10.35 -11.51 8.51
CA LYS A 37 -10.39 -12.63 7.57
C LYS A 37 -11.60 -12.61 6.62
N ASN A 38 -12.62 -11.81 6.93
CA ASN A 38 -13.77 -11.62 6.06
C ASN A 38 -13.47 -10.64 4.91
N ILE A 39 -12.30 -9.99 4.93
CA ILE A 39 -11.87 -9.04 3.92
C ILE A 39 -10.78 -9.65 3.06
N LYS A 40 -11.00 -9.68 1.74
CA LYS A 40 -10.01 -10.12 0.76
C LYS A 40 -9.41 -8.93 0.05
N VAL A 41 -8.09 -8.93 -0.11
CA VAL A 41 -7.37 -7.95 -0.92
C VAL A 41 -7.72 -8.16 -2.39
N GLY A 42 -8.24 -7.11 -3.03
CA GLY A 42 -8.45 -7.06 -4.47
C GLY A 42 -7.21 -6.57 -5.21
N LYS A 43 -7.25 -6.63 -6.55
CA LYS A 43 -6.15 -6.16 -7.39
C LYS A 43 -5.89 -4.67 -7.15
N SER A 44 -4.68 -4.35 -6.73
CA SER A 44 -4.24 -3.00 -6.36
C SER A 44 -3.01 -2.63 -7.18
N PHE A 45 -2.98 -1.41 -7.74
CA PHE A 45 -1.87 -0.95 -8.58
C PHE A 45 -1.18 0.27 -7.97
N PRO A 46 0.16 0.28 -7.89
CA PRO A 46 0.92 1.46 -7.48
C PRO A 46 0.90 2.54 -8.57
N PHE A 47 0.73 3.79 -8.16
CA PHE A 47 0.75 4.97 -9.03
C PHE A 47 1.33 6.19 -8.30
N SER A 48 1.76 7.19 -9.05
CA SER A 48 2.26 8.47 -8.54
C SER A 48 1.83 9.57 -9.50
N GLY A 49 0.85 10.38 -9.13
CA GLY A 49 0.38 11.50 -9.95
C GLY A 49 -0.05 11.03 -11.34
N THR A 50 0.80 11.28 -12.34
CA THR A 50 0.58 10.91 -13.75
C THR A 50 1.04 9.51 -14.13
N ASN A 51 1.83 8.82 -13.30
CA ASN A 51 2.45 7.55 -13.67
C ASN A 51 1.81 6.39 -12.93
N THR A 52 1.37 5.36 -13.65
CA THR A 52 1.01 4.05 -13.06
C THR A 52 2.19 3.10 -13.23
N TYR A 53 2.64 2.49 -12.15
CA TYR A 53 3.75 1.55 -12.16
C TYR A 53 3.22 0.13 -12.38
N LYS A 54 3.44 -0.40 -13.59
CA LYS A 54 3.01 -1.75 -13.98
C LYS A 54 4.18 -2.71 -14.19
N THR A 55 5.39 -2.18 -14.30
CA THR A 55 6.58 -2.96 -14.64
C THR A 55 7.49 -3.08 -13.43
N ASN A 56 8.01 -4.27 -13.18
CA ASN A 56 9.02 -4.50 -12.15
C ASN A 56 10.36 -3.85 -12.54
N HIS A 57 11.28 -3.76 -11.58
CA HIS A 57 12.59 -3.12 -11.73
C HIS A 57 12.51 -1.64 -12.13
N THR A 58 11.44 -0.94 -11.73
CA THR A 58 11.31 0.49 -12.03
C THR A 58 12.08 1.32 -11.01
N HIS A 59 13.03 2.13 -11.47
CA HIS A 59 13.75 3.08 -10.62
C HIS A 59 12.85 4.27 -10.26
N VAL A 60 12.79 4.58 -8.97
CA VAL A 60 12.03 5.72 -8.43
C VAL A 60 12.91 6.49 -7.43
N LYS A 61 12.86 7.82 -7.50
CA LYS A 61 13.67 8.70 -6.65
C LYS A 61 12.84 9.82 -6.06
N ASN A 62 12.97 10.04 -4.75
CA ASN A 62 12.35 11.15 -4.02
C ASN A 62 10.86 11.32 -4.33
N LYS A 63 10.08 10.25 -4.22
CA LYS A 63 8.69 10.21 -4.69
C LYS A 63 7.72 9.61 -3.68
N ILE A 64 6.47 10.06 -3.76
CA ILE A 64 5.35 9.45 -3.04
C ILE A 64 4.66 8.48 -4.00
N ILE A 65 4.59 7.23 -3.60
CA ILE A 65 3.91 6.17 -4.33
C ILE A 65 2.62 5.86 -3.61
N SER A 66 1.50 5.96 -4.32
CA SER A 66 0.18 5.65 -3.83
C SER A 66 -0.25 4.29 -4.36
N VAL A 67 -0.79 3.44 -3.49
CA VAL A 67 -1.45 2.19 -3.88
C VAL A 67 -2.91 2.32 -3.52
N GLN A 68 -3.78 2.37 -4.52
CA GLN A 68 -5.22 2.32 -4.28
C GLN A 68 -5.58 0.91 -3.81
N LEU A 69 -6.16 0.81 -2.62
CA LEU A 69 -6.58 -0.46 -2.05
C LEU A 69 -7.97 -0.81 -2.56
N ARG A 70 -8.06 -1.92 -3.29
CA ARG A 70 -9.32 -2.60 -3.55
C ARG A 70 -9.46 -3.74 -2.56
N TYR A 71 -10.65 -3.92 -2.02
CA TYR A 71 -10.94 -5.04 -1.14
C TYR A 71 -12.40 -5.43 -1.28
N GLU A 72 -12.67 -6.70 -1.02
CA GLU A 72 -14.01 -7.27 -1.03
C GLU A 72 -14.31 -7.80 0.37
N ARG A 73 -15.47 -7.42 0.91
CA ARG A 73 -15.94 -7.87 2.21
C ARG A 73 -17.00 -8.95 1.99
N GLN A 74 -16.82 -10.09 2.64
CA GLN A 74 -17.74 -11.24 2.53
C GLN A 74 -18.91 -11.17 3.53
N ASP A 75 -18.78 -10.35 4.56
CA ASP A 75 -19.79 -10.13 5.59
C ASP A 75 -20.49 -8.75 5.45
N LYS A 76 -21.56 -8.54 6.23
CA LYS A 76 -22.32 -7.27 6.24
C LYS A 76 -21.69 -6.19 7.14
N GLY A 77 -20.42 -6.35 7.56
CA GLY A 77 -19.76 -5.45 8.49
C GLY A 77 -19.59 -4.03 7.95
N ASN A 78 -19.90 -3.04 8.78
CA ASN A 78 -19.69 -1.62 8.49
C ASN A 78 -18.71 -1.05 9.52
N GLU A 79 -17.43 -1.38 9.37
CA GLU A 79 -16.39 -0.88 10.26
C GLU A 79 -15.80 0.43 9.75
N ASP A 80 -15.75 1.43 10.63
CA ASP A 80 -15.16 2.74 10.36
C ASP A 80 -13.63 2.68 10.17
N SER A 81 -13.00 1.59 10.61
CA SER A 81 -11.56 1.38 10.52
C SER A 81 -11.21 -0.07 10.22
N LEU A 82 -10.27 -0.27 9.30
CA LEU A 82 -9.75 -1.58 8.91
C LEU A 82 -8.27 -1.68 9.27
N ALA A 83 -7.82 -2.84 9.75
CA ALA A 83 -6.41 -3.10 9.95
C ALA A 83 -5.84 -3.89 8.77
N LEU A 84 -4.79 -3.36 8.15
CA LEU A 84 -4.09 -3.95 7.01
C LEU A 84 -2.62 -4.17 7.38
N PHE A 85 -2.07 -5.32 7.01
CA PHE A 85 -0.64 -5.58 7.05
C PHE A 85 -0.03 -5.38 5.67
N VAL A 86 1.08 -4.66 5.64
CA VAL A 86 2.03 -4.70 4.52
C VAL A 86 3.06 -5.76 4.87
N LEU A 87 3.03 -6.88 4.16
CA LEU A 87 3.91 -8.01 4.44
C LEU A 87 5.30 -7.76 3.83
N PRO A 88 6.37 -8.38 4.38
CA PRO A 88 7.70 -8.33 3.80
C PRO A 88 7.69 -8.81 2.35
N SER A 89 8.23 -8.00 1.46
CA SER A 89 8.31 -8.35 0.04
C SER A 89 9.32 -7.50 -0.72
N ASP A 90 9.58 -7.91 -1.97
CA ASP A 90 10.48 -7.19 -2.89
C ASP A 90 9.83 -5.95 -3.53
N PHE A 91 8.69 -5.49 -3.03
CA PHE A 91 7.95 -4.37 -3.60
C PHE A 91 8.77 -3.09 -3.70
N ILE A 92 9.54 -2.77 -2.66
CA ILE A 92 10.50 -1.66 -2.64
C ILE A 92 11.85 -2.20 -2.20
N MET A 93 12.84 -2.05 -3.07
CA MET A 93 14.21 -2.49 -2.87
C MET A 93 15.14 -1.29 -2.84
N CYS A 94 16.23 -1.38 -2.07
CA CYS A 94 17.31 -0.42 -2.03
C CYS A 94 18.63 -1.19 -1.98
N ASN A 95 19.54 -0.94 -2.92
CA ASN A 95 20.82 -1.65 -3.04
C ASN A 95 20.66 -3.17 -2.94
N ASP A 96 19.74 -3.73 -3.75
CA ASP A 96 19.40 -5.17 -3.80
C ASP A 96 18.88 -5.78 -2.50
N LYS A 97 18.51 -4.96 -1.52
CA LYS A 97 17.91 -5.39 -0.25
C LYS A 97 16.48 -4.90 -0.13
N ARG A 98 15.62 -5.75 0.43
CA ARG A 98 14.25 -5.39 0.80
C ARG A 98 14.25 -4.25 1.81
N VAL A 99 13.41 -3.25 1.57
CA VAL A 99 13.25 -2.15 2.51
C VAL A 99 12.33 -2.54 3.67
N LEU A 100 11.27 -3.30 3.39
CA LEU A 100 10.36 -3.84 4.40
C LEU A 100 10.72 -5.31 4.67
N THR A 101 11.41 -5.54 5.78
CA THR A 101 11.81 -6.88 6.23
C THR A 101 10.80 -7.52 7.18
N ASP A 102 10.00 -6.70 7.86
CA ASP A 102 8.99 -7.12 8.81
C ASP A 102 7.60 -6.65 8.39
N SER A 103 6.56 -7.35 8.87
CA SER A 103 5.17 -7.00 8.62
C SER A 103 4.82 -5.68 9.31
N LEU A 104 4.33 -4.71 8.54
CA LEU A 104 3.89 -3.42 9.06
C LEU A 104 2.38 -3.37 9.17
N ARG A 105 1.86 -3.14 10.37
CA ARG A 105 0.42 -2.91 10.59
C ARG A 105 0.06 -1.45 10.32
N ILE A 106 -0.88 -1.22 9.43
CA ILE A 106 -1.48 0.07 9.12
C ILE A 106 -2.96 0.04 9.45
N VAL A 107 -3.44 1.05 10.18
CA VAL A 107 -4.88 1.24 10.41
C VAL A 107 -5.41 2.18 9.32
N LEU A 108 -6.32 1.68 8.50
CA LEU A 108 -7.08 2.43 7.53
C LEU A 108 -8.27 3.05 8.26
N ARG A 109 -8.41 4.38 8.23
CA ARG A 109 -9.52 5.08 8.88
C ARG A 109 -10.27 5.92 7.87
N LYS A 110 -11.59 5.80 7.85
CA LYS A 110 -12.44 6.76 7.17
C LYS A 110 -12.49 8.03 8.01
N VAL A 111 -12.29 9.19 7.40
CA VAL A 111 -12.50 10.47 8.10
C VAL A 111 -14.01 10.59 8.35
N LYS A 112 -14.41 10.61 9.63
CA LYS A 112 -15.81 10.91 9.98
C LYS A 112 -16.09 12.34 9.54
N ARG A 113 -17.10 12.53 8.69
CA ARG A 113 -17.64 13.88 8.44
C ARG A 113 -18.13 14.40 9.79
N LYS A 114 -17.57 15.53 10.23
CA LYS A 114 -18.10 16.29 11.38
C LYS A 114 -19.49 16.82 11.03
#